data_AF-M1VP17-F1
#
_entry.id   AF-M1VP17-F1
#
_cell.length_a   1.000
_cell.length_b   1.000
_cell.length_c   1.000
_cell.angle_alpha   90.00
_cell.angle_beta   90.00
_cell.angle_gamma   90.00
#
_symmetry.space_group_name_H-M   'P 1'
#
loop_
_entity.id
_entity.type
_entity.pdbx_description
1 polymer ?
#
loop_
_entity_poly.entity_id
_entity_poly.type
_entity_poly.pdbx_seq_one_letter_code
_entity_poly.pdbx_strand_id
1 'polypeptide(L)'
;MNRYNILTKNAIILAAGFGMRMIPINIETPKGLVEVSGVPLIERLICQLHDAGISDITIVVGYLKDQFSYLEDKYHVNLVYNPEYSEKNNLHSLTLVSEKLSNSFILPCDIWCKDNPFKTANSGTSWYMVYEDSNEEIGKPFWKAMTGIAYVTEEQSEKMKQRLHLLDSDTMYQDSFWEEVLYDNNVFLPLPKLVSKNQIHQINTFEDLRVIDEQSEHLQSDAIDIICKSLNVKSEDISQITALKKGMTNRSFRFTCHNKKYIMRIPGEGTDLLINRREEAEVYKALAKYQISDDIIYINPDNGYKITEFLYEARNCDVGNKNDLVKCMDKLRSFHKLELVVDHRFDIFGQILFYEQLRLGNSSVYPTYENVKVDVFALKEYIEKHVESEVLTHIDAVPDNFLIVEKDGKEDIRLIDWEYAGMQDPHVDVAMFCIYALFSRQEVDELIDIYFEGKTTEEIRMKIYAYIAACGLLWSNWCEYKSTLGVEFGNYSIAQYKYAEEYSQLVLDYIS
;
A
#
# COMPACT_ATOMS: atom_id res chain seq x y z
N MET A 1 -11.31 58.24 -8.11
CA MET A 1 -10.19 58.04 -9.04
C MET A 1 -9.35 56.88 -8.53
N ASN A 2 -9.26 55.82 -9.35
CA ASN A 2 -8.42 54.61 -9.29
C ASN A 2 -8.38 53.77 -8.00
N ARG A 3 -9.33 52.83 -7.87
CA ARG A 3 -9.06 51.55 -7.20
C ARG A 3 -8.10 50.78 -8.11
N TYR A 4 -6.89 50.51 -7.65
CA TYR A 4 -5.97 49.61 -8.34
C TYR A 4 -6.69 48.28 -8.56
N ASN A 5 -6.92 47.88 -9.82
CA ASN A 5 -7.23 46.50 -10.15
C ASN A 5 -5.99 45.69 -9.77
N ILE A 6 -6.01 45.03 -8.62
CA ILE A 6 -5.03 43.99 -8.30
C ILE A 6 -5.36 42.85 -9.25
N LEU A 7 -4.62 42.78 -10.36
CA LEU A 7 -4.72 41.69 -11.32
C LEU A 7 -4.11 40.45 -10.67
N THR A 8 -4.90 39.38 -10.59
CA THR A 8 -4.39 38.04 -10.27
C THR A 8 -3.19 37.74 -11.17
N LYS A 9 -2.08 37.31 -10.56
CA LYS A 9 -0.83 37.05 -11.28
C LYS A 9 -0.79 35.62 -11.83
N ASN A 10 -1.16 34.62 -11.02
CA ASN A 10 -1.04 33.21 -11.39
C ASN A 10 -1.99 32.29 -10.60
N ALA A 11 -1.90 30.98 -10.87
CA ALA A 11 -2.51 29.93 -10.08
C ALA A 11 -1.54 28.78 -9.79
N ILE A 12 -1.71 28.14 -8.64
CA ILE A 12 -0.96 26.97 -8.19
C ILE A 12 -1.95 25.81 -7.97
N ILE A 13 -1.75 24.72 -8.71
CA ILE A 13 -2.53 23.48 -8.57
C ILE A 13 -1.66 22.43 -7.86
N LEU A 14 -2.15 21.89 -6.74
CA LEU A 14 -1.47 20.83 -5.99
C LEU A 14 -1.97 19.45 -6.47
N ALA A 15 -1.08 18.68 -7.10
CA ALA A 15 -1.38 17.40 -7.75
C ALA A 15 -0.39 16.27 -7.39
N ALA A 16 0.44 16.45 -6.35
CA ALA A 16 1.50 15.50 -6.02
C ALA A 16 1.03 14.24 -5.29
N GLY A 17 -0.16 14.28 -4.66
CA GLY A 17 -0.64 13.23 -3.77
C GLY A 17 -1.08 11.95 -4.47
N PHE A 18 -0.91 10.82 -3.77
CA PHE A 18 -1.28 9.48 -4.26
C PHE A 18 -2.80 9.28 -4.43
N GLY A 19 -3.61 9.93 -3.58
CA GLY A 19 -5.08 9.83 -3.66
C GLY A 19 -5.66 8.49 -3.20
N MET A 20 -5.07 7.83 -2.18
CA MET A 20 -5.40 6.46 -1.72
C MET A 20 -6.90 6.11 -1.55
N ARG A 21 -7.75 7.12 -1.35
CA ARG A 21 -9.21 6.98 -1.19
C ARG A 21 -9.96 6.74 -2.51
N MET A 22 -9.29 6.86 -3.66
CA MET A 22 -9.84 6.69 -5.02
C MET A 22 -9.58 5.31 -5.63
N ILE A 23 -9.08 4.34 -4.85
CA ILE A 23 -8.84 2.97 -5.33
C ILE A 23 -10.18 2.33 -5.72
N PRO A 24 -10.30 1.63 -6.87
CA PRO A 24 -9.22 1.22 -7.77
C PRO A 24 -8.84 2.20 -8.89
N ILE A 25 -9.51 3.36 -9.03
CA ILE A 25 -9.30 4.30 -10.15
C ILE A 25 -7.87 4.85 -10.16
N ASN A 26 -7.37 5.26 -8.99
CA ASN A 26 -6.06 5.90 -8.88
C ASN A 26 -4.84 4.96 -8.98
N ILE A 27 -5.08 3.67 -9.27
CA ILE A 27 -4.06 2.67 -9.53
C ILE A 27 -3.34 2.98 -10.85
N GLU A 28 -4.09 3.39 -11.87
CA GLU A 28 -3.58 3.64 -13.23
C GLU A 28 -3.64 5.12 -13.61
N THR A 29 -4.55 5.89 -12.98
CA THR A 29 -4.82 7.29 -13.31
C THR A 29 -4.58 8.20 -12.10
N PRO A 30 -3.64 9.16 -12.11
CA PRO A 30 -3.48 10.06 -10.97
C PRO A 30 -4.75 10.88 -10.75
N LYS A 31 -4.99 11.31 -9.51
CA LYS A 31 -6.27 11.87 -9.09
C LYS A 31 -6.75 13.07 -9.93
N GLY A 32 -5.83 13.94 -10.32
CA GLY A 32 -6.14 15.09 -11.17
C GLY A 32 -6.55 14.71 -12.60
N LEU A 33 -6.23 13.50 -13.06
CA LEU A 33 -6.59 12.99 -14.39
C LEU A 33 -7.86 12.13 -14.40
N VAL A 34 -8.52 11.92 -13.26
CA VAL A 34 -9.84 11.31 -13.23
C VAL A 34 -10.81 12.15 -14.05
N GLU A 35 -11.59 11.51 -14.92
CA GLU A 35 -12.55 12.18 -15.77
C GLU A 35 -13.95 12.27 -15.18
N VAL A 36 -14.57 13.44 -15.35
CA VAL A 36 -15.99 13.68 -15.11
C VAL A 36 -16.61 14.20 -16.39
N SER A 37 -17.56 13.43 -16.92
CA SER A 37 -18.21 13.61 -18.22
C SER A 37 -17.20 13.68 -19.37
N GLY A 38 -16.22 12.77 -19.36
CA GLY A 38 -15.19 12.63 -20.40
C GLY A 38 -14.12 13.74 -20.43
N VAL A 39 -13.98 14.49 -19.33
CA VAL A 39 -12.97 15.56 -19.22
C VAL A 39 -12.21 15.40 -17.92
N PRO A 40 -10.86 15.32 -17.95
CA PRO A 40 -10.04 15.25 -16.75
C PRO A 40 -10.28 16.45 -15.82
N LEU A 41 -10.34 16.21 -14.51
CA LEU A 41 -10.58 17.26 -13.50
C LEU A 41 -9.58 18.41 -13.64
N ILE A 42 -8.30 18.10 -13.79
CA ILE A 42 -7.25 19.13 -13.91
C ILE A 42 -7.37 19.93 -15.21
N GLU A 43 -7.74 19.30 -16.33
CA GLU A 43 -7.98 20.01 -17.60
C GLU A 43 -9.13 21.00 -17.46
N ARG A 44 -10.20 20.59 -16.79
CA ARG A 44 -11.36 21.45 -16.50
C ARG A 44 -10.95 22.68 -15.68
N LEU A 45 -10.13 22.48 -14.64
CA LEU A 45 -9.63 23.57 -13.80
C LEU A 45 -8.73 24.52 -14.58
N ILE A 46 -7.81 24.00 -15.40
CA ILE A 46 -6.93 24.80 -16.27
C ILE A 46 -7.77 25.64 -17.24
N CYS A 47 -8.76 25.04 -17.90
CA CYS A 47 -9.66 25.77 -18.80
C CYS A 47 -10.45 26.86 -18.07
N GLN A 48 -10.94 26.57 -16.85
CA GLN A 48 -11.65 27.57 -16.05
C GLN A 48 -10.73 28.72 -15.60
N LEU A 49 -9.46 28.46 -15.29
CA LEU A 49 -8.47 29.50 -14.99
C LEU A 49 -8.17 30.36 -16.23
N HIS A 50 -7.97 29.74 -17.40
CA HIS A 50 -7.79 30.45 -18.67
C HIS A 50 -9.00 31.35 -19.00
N ASP A 51 -10.22 30.82 -18.84
CA ASP A 51 -11.47 31.57 -19.03
C ASP A 51 -11.63 32.76 -18.07
N ALA A 52 -10.95 32.73 -16.93
CA ALA A 52 -10.87 33.85 -15.98
C ALA A 52 -9.70 34.80 -16.27
N GLY A 53 -8.92 34.56 -17.33
CA GLY A 53 -7.78 35.38 -17.76
C GLY A 53 -6.47 35.04 -17.06
N ILE A 54 -6.36 33.87 -16.43
CA ILE A 54 -5.18 33.45 -15.65
C ILE A 54 -4.43 32.38 -16.44
N SER A 55 -3.34 32.75 -17.11
CA SER A 55 -2.55 31.84 -17.95
C SER A 55 -1.26 31.35 -17.30
N ASP A 56 -0.72 32.07 -16.31
CA ASP A 56 0.42 31.57 -15.53
C ASP A 56 -0.09 30.55 -14.51
N ILE A 57 0.05 29.27 -14.85
CA ILE A 57 -0.40 28.15 -14.01
C ILE A 57 0.80 27.28 -13.70
N THR A 58 0.98 26.97 -12.41
CA THR A 58 1.99 26.03 -11.93
C THR A 58 1.31 24.83 -11.30
N ILE A 59 1.67 23.63 -11.72
CA ILE A 59 1.11 22.38 -11.21
C ILE A 59 2.23 21.63 -10.50
N VAL A 60 2.05 21.38 -9.20
CA VAL A 60 3.00 20.60 -8.42
C VAL A 60 2.61 19.12 -8.51
N VAL A 61 3.43 18.32 -9.20
CA VAL A 61 3.20 16.90 -9.50
C VAL A 61 4.14 16.00 -8.68
N GLY A 62 3.77 14.74 -8.50
CA GLY A 62 4.48 13.77 -7.66
C GLY A 62 4.20 12.36 -8.12
N TYR A 63 3.18 11.73 -7.53
CA TYR A 63 2.71 10.41 -7.97
C TYR A 63 2.30 10.41 -9.45
N LEU A 64 2.81 9.44 -10.22
CA LEU A 64 2.60 9.29 -11.68
C LEU A 64 2.84 10.59 -12.48
N LYS A 65 3.82 11.41 -12.07
CA LYS A 65 4.11 12.73 -12.65
C LYS A 65 4.15 12.76 -14.18
N ASP A 66 4.67 11.70 -14.80
CA ASP A 66 4.90 11.66 -16.25
C ASP A 66 3.59 11.70 -17.04
N GLN A 67 2.48 11.26 -16.45
CA GLN A 67 1.14 11.36 -17.07
C GLN A 67 0.64 12.81 -17.20
N PHE A 68 1.20 13.77 -16.45
CA PHE A 68 0.83 15.18 -16.54
C PHE A 68 1.61 15.95 -17.62
N SER A 69 2.69 15.36 -18.16
CA SER A 69 3.63 16.04 -19.07
C SER A 69 2.96 16.70 -20.29
N TYR A 70 1.94 16.06 -20.86
CA TYR A 70 1.21 16.58 -22.01
C TYR A 70 0.50 17.93 -21.74
N LEU A 71 0.24 18.27 -20.47
CA LEU A 71 -0.43 19.51 -20.10
C LEU A 71 0.43 20.74 -20.44
N GLU A 72 1.76 20.64 -20.39
CA GLU A 72 2.67 21.75 -20.73
C GLU A 72 2.49 22.16 -22.20
N ASP A 73 2.43 21.18 -23.11
CA ASP A 73 2.25 21.44 -24.53
C ASP A 73 0.81 21.85 -24.88
N LYS A 74 -0.18 21.16 -24.29
CA LYS A 74 -1.60 21.35 -24.62
C LYS A 74 -2.17 22.65 -24.04
N TYR A 75 -1.72 23.06 -22.86
CA TYR A 75 -2.29 24.18 -22.11
C TYR A 75 -1.28 25.24 -21.69
N HIS A 76 0.00 25.10 -22.00
CA HIS A 76 1.04 26.09 -21.66
C HIS A 76 1.17 26.36 -20.15
N VAL A 77 1.03 25.29 -19.34
CA VAL A 77 1.25 25.32 -17.89
C VAL A 77 2.70 24.94 -17.54
N ASN A 78 3.11 25.17 -16.29
CA ASN A 78 4.42 24.77 -15.77
C ASN A 78 4.29 23.60 -14.80
N LEU A 79 5.05 22.52 -14.96
CA LEU A 79 5.11 21.44 -13.99
C LEU A 79 6.29 21.59 -13.02
N VAL A 80 6.05 21.36 -11.73
CA VAL A 80 7.08 21.30 -10.68
C VAL A 80 6.99 19.94 -10.00
N TYR A 81 8.10 19.19 -10.00
CA TYR A 81 8.13 17.87 -9.37
C TYR A 81 8.43 17.96 -7.87
N ASN A 82 7.58 17.34 -7.06
CA ASN A 82 7.84 17.06 -5.65
C ASN A 82 8.44 15.65 -5.50
N PRO A 83 9.76 15.51 -5.26
CA PRO A 83 10.38 14.20 -5.06
C PRO A 83 10.01 13.54 -3.73
N GLU A 84 9.58 14.32 -2.74
CA GLU A 84 9.24 13.86 -1.38
C GLU A 84 7.74 13.56 -1.22
N TYR A 85 7.00 13.40 -2.33
CA TYR A 85 5.53 13.22 -2.31
C TYR A 85 5.04 11.99 -1.53
N SER A 86 5.90 10.99 -1.33
CA SER A 86 5.61 9.79 -0.55
C SER A 86 5.84 9.95 0.95
N GLU A 87 6.64 10.95 1.34
CA GLU A 87 7.08 11.17 2.72
C GLU A 87 6.47 12.43 3.33
N LYS A 88 6.16 13.43 2.51
CA LYS A 88 5.65 14.73 2.94
C LYS A 88 4.33 15.06 2.24
N ASN A 89 3.40 15.64 3.00
CA ASN A 89 2.06 15.99 2.51
C ASN A 89 2.07 17.32 1.71
N ASN A 90 0.89 17.84 1.35
CA ASN A 90 0.74 18.94 0.40
C ASN A 90 1.25 20.31 0.93
N LEU A 91 1.54 20.45 2.24
CA LEU A 91 2.27 21.60 2.78
C LEU A 91 3.64 21.73 2.12
N HIS A 92 4.40 20.64 2.06
CA HIS A 92 5.71 20.62 1.40
C HIS A 92 5.58 20.92 -0.10
N SER A 93 4.55 20.37 -0.74
CA SER A 93 4.26 20.65 -2.16
C SER A 93 4.05 22.15 -2.42
N LEU A 94 3.38 22.87 -1.51
CA LEU A 94 3.22 24.31 -1.62
C LEU A 94 4.52 25.07 -1.32
N THR A 95 5.33 24.59 -0.36
CA THR A 95 6.64 25.18 -0.02
C THR A 95 7.58 25.21 -1.22
N LEU A 96 7.58 24.19 -2.07
CA LEU A 96 8.41 24.13 -3.30
C LEU A 96 8.12 25.28 -4.29
N VAL A 97 6.93 25.87 -4.22
CA VAL A 97 6.48 26.95 -5.11
C VAL A 97 6.10 28.20 -4.33
N SER A 98 6.61 28.36 -3.11
CA SER A 98 6.27 29.46 -2.20
C SER A 98 6.49 30.84 -2.83
N GLU A 99 7.49 30.99 -3.70
CA GLU A 99 7.78 32.24 -4.41
C GLU A 99 6.67 32.69 -5.37
N LYS A 100 5.79 31.77 -5.79
CA LYS A 100 4.69 32.06 -6.71
C LYS A 100 3.38 32.46 -6.02
N LEU A 101 3.33 32.56 -4.68
CA LEU A 101 2.09 32.79 -3.91
C LEU A 101 1.47 34.20 -4.03
N SER A 102 2.19 35.18 -4.59
CA SER A 102 1.76 36.58 -4.62
C SER A 102 0.60 36.82 -5.60
N ASN A 103 -0.57 37.23 -5.07
CA ASN A 103 -1.80 37.50 -5.84
C ASN A 103 -2.24 36.28 -6.68
N SER A 104 -2.31 35.14 -6.02
CA SER A 104 -2.41 33.82 -6.66
C SER A 104 -3.60 33.03 -6.17
N PHE A 105 -4.11 32.16 -7.04
CA PHE A 105 -4.98 31.07 -6.61
C PHE A 105 -4.18 29.87 -6.14
N ILE A 106 -4.68 29.19 -5.12
CA ILE A 106 -4.19 27.90 -4.65
C ILE A 106 -5.37 26.95 -4.66
N LEU A 107 -5.22 25.79 -5.27
CA LEU A 107 -6.30 24.82 -5.38
C LEU A 107 -5.76 23.38 -5.49
N PRO A 108 -6.53 22.38 -5.05
CA PRO A 108 -6.19 20.99 -5.31
C PRO A 108 -6.59 20.60 -6.76
N CYS A 109 -5.97 19.56 -7.30
CA CYS A 109 -6.29 19.05 -8.63
C CYS A 109 -7.57 18.22 -8.72
N ASP A 110 -8.19 17.90 -7.59
CA ASP A 110 -9.23 16.88 -7.45
C ASP A 110 -10.63 17.45 -7.24
N ILE A 111 -10.84 18.69 -7.67
CA ILE A 111 -12.09 19.41 -7.47
C ILE A 111 -12.85 19.59 -8.78
N TRP A 112 -14.13 19.24 -8.75
CA TRP A 112 -15.06 19.49 -9.84
C TRP A 112 -15.89 20.73 -9.52
N CYS A 113 -15.88 21.70 -10.43
CA CYS A 113 -16.66 22.94 -10.30
C CYS A 113 -17.67 23.02 -11.45
N LYS A 114 -18.96 23.10 -11.09
CA LYS A 114 -20.07 23.24 -12.04
C LYS A 114 -20.00 24.58 -12.78
N ASP A 115 -19.91 25.66 -12.02
CA ASP A 115 -19.70 27.02 -12.52
C ASP A 115 -18.24 27.44 -12.27
N ASN A 116 -17.68 28.32 -13.10
CA ASN A 116 -16.28 28.77 -12.97
C ASN A 116 -16.10 29.66 -11.72
N PRO A 117 -15.39 29.18 -10.67
CA PRO A 117 -15.29 29.89 -9.40
C PRO A 117 -14.33 31.09 -9.44
N PHE A 118 -13.50 31.19 -10.48
CA PHE A 118 -12.39 32.15 -10.60
C PHE A 118 -12.82 33.49 -11.20
N LYS A 119 -13.97 33.56 -11.89
CA LYS A 119 -14.47 34.79 -12.56
C LYS A 119 -14.83 35.94 -11.60
N THR A 120 -15.02 35.67 -10.31
CA THR A 120 -15.52 36.65 -9.31
C THR A 120 -14.45 37.14 -8.33
N ALA A 121 -13.17 36.82 -8.56
CA ALA A 121 -12.14 36.89 -7.52
C ALA A 121 -11.46 38.25 -7.28
N ASN A 122 -11.83 39.30 -8.02
CA ASN A 122 -11.17 40.62 -7.91
C ASN A 122 -11.67 41.44 -6.70
N SER A 123 -11.68 40.87 -5.50
CA SER A 123 -12.09 41.57 -4.27
C SER A 123 -10.97 42.37 -3.60
N GLY A 124 -9.71 42.20 -4.04
CA GLY A 124 -8.55 42.87 -3.46
C GLY A 124 -8.20 42.39 -2.04
N THR A 125 -8.82 41.30 -1.58
CA THR A 125 -8.64 40.68 -0.26
C THR A 125 -8.49 39.18 -0.42
N SER A 126 -7.68 38.56 0.44
CA SER A 126 -7.53 37.11 0.44
C SER A 126 -8.79 36.45 0.97
N TRP A 127 -9.11 35.28 0.41
CA TRP A 127 -10.25 34.50 0.83
C TRP A 127 -9.98 33.02 0.67
N TYR A 128 -10.68 32.21 1.45
CA TYR A 128 -10.69 30.76 1.35
C TYR A 128 -12.12 30.29 1.12
N MET A 129 -12.31 29.39 0.17
CA MET A 129 -13.62 28.91 -0.19
C MET A 129 -14.06 27.77 0.74
N VAL A 130 -15.24 27.94 1.35
CA VAL A 130 -15.79 26.98 2.32
C VAL A 130 -17.22 26.62 1.93
N TYR A 131 -17.60 25.38 2.21
CA TYR A 131 -18.97 24.92 2.01
C TYR A 131 -19.94 25.69 2.91
N GLU A 132 -21.12 26.00 2.37
CA GLU A 132 -22.27 26.42 3.17
C GLU A 132 -22.68 25.25 4.07
N ASP A 133 -22.25 25.26 5.33
CA ASP A 133 -22.80 24.38 6.36
C ASP A 133 -23.74 25.18 7.27
N SER A 134 -24.97 24.71 7.42
CA SER A 134 -26.05 25.47 8.07
C SER A 134 -25.93 25.55 9.60
N ASN A 135 -24.90 24.94 10.20
CA ASN A 135 -24.84 24.70 11.65
C ASN A 135 -23.48 24.96 12.33
N GLU A 136 -22.45 25.48 11.64
CA GLU A 136 -21.17 25.78 12.30
C GLU A 136 -21.02 27.29 12.58
N GLU A 137 -20.86 27.66 13.85
CA GLU A 137 -20.52 29.02 14.26
C GLU A 137 -19.16 29.43 13.68
N ILE A 138 -19.12 30.62 13.07
CA ILE A 138 -17.91 31.26 12.55
C ILE A 138 -16.87 31.33 13.68
N GLY A 139 -15.78 30.56 13.59
CA GLY A 139 -14.67 30.59 14.56
C GLY A 139 -14.15 29.25 15.10
N LYS A 140 -14.67 28.10 14.67
CA LYS A 140 -14.10 26.76 14.95
C LYS A 140 -13.27 26.22 13.76
N PRO A 141 -12.38 25.23 13.97
CA PRO A 141 -11.46 24.80 12.91
C PRO A 141 -12.22 24.24 11.71
N PHE A 142 -12.10 24.94 10.58
CA PHE A 142 -12.91 24.79 9.36
C PHE A 142 -12.67 23.48 8.58
N TRP A 143 -11.85 22.55 9.08
CA TRP A 143 -11.37 21.38 8.33
C TRP A 143 -12.46 20.57 7.60
N LYS A 144 -13.67 20.47 8.17
CA LYS A 144 -14.79 19.73 7.55
C LYS A 144 -15.50 20.46 6.42
N ALA A 145 -15.40 21.79 6.39
CA ALA A 145 -16.07 22.65 5.43
C ALA A 145 -15.12 23.22 4.37
N MET A 146 -13.82 22.92 4.45
CA MET A 146 -12.81 23.42 3.52
C MET A 146 -12.88 22.75 2.14
N THR A 147 -12.74 23.55 1.08
CA THR A 147 -12.74 23.06 -0.32
C THR A 147 -11.34 22.86 -0.90
N GLY A 148 -10.32 23.48 -0.31
CA GLY A 148 -8.96 23.56 -0.87
C GLY A 148 -8.72 24.78 -1.77
N ILE A 149 -9.76 25.50 -2.22
CA ILE A 149 -9.60 26.68 -3.10
C ILE A 149 -9.41 27.94 -2.25
N ALA A 150 -8.33 28.68 -2.53
CA ALA A 150 -8.05 29.97 -1.94
C ALA A 150 -7.54 30.99 -2.95
N TYR A 151 -7.72 32.26 -2.63
CA TYR A 151 -7.03 33.37 -3.26
C TYR A 151 -6.22 34.12 -2.21
N VAL A 152 -4.95 34.37 -2.51
CA VAL A 152 -3.99 34.97 -1.58
C VAL A 152 -3.41 36.24 -2.19
N THR A 153 -3.53 37.37 -1.48
CA THR A 153 -2.91 38.63 -1.88
C THR A 153 -1.41 38.64 -1.60
N GLU A 154 -0.69 39.58 -2.23
CA GLU A 154 0.73 39.80 -1.98
C GLU A 154 1.07 39.96 -0.48
N GLU A 155 0.30 40.77 0.25
CA GLU A 155 0.52 40.99 1.69
C GLU A 155 0.43 39.69 2.49
N GLN A 156 -0.58 38.86 2.22
CA GLN A 156 -0.74 37.61 2.94
C GLN A 156 0.27 36.55 2.49
N SER A 157 0.67 36.56 1.22
CA SER A 157 1.64 35.63 0.68
C SER A 157 2.98 35.72 1.40
N GLU A 158 3.46 36.93 1.74
CA GLU A 158 4.73 37.11 2.45
C GLU A 158 4.71 36.51 3.87
N LYS A 159 3.57 36.62 4.57
CA LYS A 159 3.38 35.95 5.87
C LYS A 159 3.33 34.42 5.70
N MET A 160 2.64 33.94 4.66
CA MET A 160 2.55 32.50 4.37
C MET A 160 3.91 31.90 4.02
N LYS A 161 4.74 32.58 3.22
CA LYS A 161 6.09 32.11 2.86
C LYS A 161 6.94 31.82 4.10
N GLN A 162 7.02 32.77 5.02
CA GLN A 162 7.80 32.62 6.26
C GLN A 162 7.31 31.42 7.09
N ARG A 163 5.99 31.23 7.16
CA ARG A 163 5.38 30.11 7.90
C ARG A 163 5.59 28.77 7.21
N LEU A 164 5.44 28.71 5.87
CA LEU A 164 5.70 27.50 5.10
C LEU A 164 7.10 26.97 5.37
N HIS A 165 8.12 27.82 5.28
CA HIS A 165 9.50 27.41 5.56
C HIS A 165 9.71 26.96 7.01
N LEU A 166 9.05 27.60 7.97
CA LEU A 166 9.15 27.22 9.38
C LEU A 166 8.50 25.85 9.64
N LEU A 167 7.27 25.65 9.17
CA LEU A 167 6.54 24.39 9.36
C LEU A 167 7.16 23.23 8.57
N ASP A 168 7.57 23.45 7.32
CA ASP A 168 8.17 22.40 6.48
C ASP A 168 9.51 21.87 7.01
N SER A 169 10.23 22.69 7.79
CA SER A 169 11.49 22.31 8.44
C SER A 169 11.31 21.49 9.72
N ASP A 170 10.10 21.41 10.26
CA ASP A 170 9.77 20.71 11.50
C ASP A 170 9.07 19.38 11.18
N THR A 171 9.68 18.27 11.62
CA THR A 171 9.18 16.91 11.36
C THR A 171 7.79 16.67 11.96
N MET A 172 7.36 17.48 12.94
CA MET A 172 5.99 17.42 13.47
C MET A 172 4.93 17.75 12.42
N TYR A 173 5.26 18.55 11.40
CA TYR A 173 4.34 19.00 10.35
C TYR A 173 4.51 18.23 9.04
N GLN A 174 5.27 17.13 9.04
CA GLN A 174 5.53 16.32 7.85
C GLN A 174 4.25 15.85 7.14
N ASP A 175 3.23 15.48 7.92
CA ASP A 175 1.92 15.02 7.41
C ASP A 175 0.88 16.15 7.29
N SER A 176 1.27 17.41 7.50
CA SER A 176 0.33 18.53 7.57
C SER A 176 -0.18 18.99 6.20
N PHE A 177 -1.41 19.51 6.20
CA PHE A 177 -1.98 20.19 5.05
C PHE A 177 -1.49 21.63 4.95
N TRP A 178 -1.39 22.18 3.75
CA TRP A 178 -0.93 23.54 3.53
C TRP A 178 -1.83 24.57 4.24
N GLU A 179 -3.11 24.26 4.46
CA GLU A 179 -4.06 25.11 5.18
C GLU A 179 -3.62 25.47 6.61
N GLU A 180 -2.71 24.70 7.23
CA GLU A 180 -2.12 25.05 8.53
C GLU A 180 -1.46 26.45 8.51
N VAL A 181 -0.96 26.90 7.36
CA VAL A 181 -0.31 28.22 7.23
C VAL A 181 -1.31 29.37 7.25
N LEU A 182 -2.60 29.08 7.12
CA LEU A 182 -3.68 30.09 7.12
C LEU A 182 -4.11 30.50 8.53
N TYR A 183 -3.67 29.78 9.56
CA TYR A 183 -4.02 30.06 10.96
C TYR A 183 -2.91 30.81 11.68
N ASP A 184 -3.19 31.91 12.38
CA ASP A 184 -2.23 32.55 13.28
C ASP A 184 -2.77 32.56 14.72
N ASN A 185 -2.07 31.90 15.66
CA ASN A 185 -2.53 31.71 17.03
C ASN A 185 -4.00 31.22 17.12
N ASN A 186 -4.35 30.21 16.32
CA ASN A 186 -5.71 29.67 16.14
C ASN A 186 -6.73 30.62 15.47
N VAL A 187 -6.30 31.77 14.94
CA VAL A 187 -7.15 32.69 14.17
C VAL A 187 -7.00 32.40 12.68
N PHE A 188 -8.08 32.02 12.02
CA PHE A 188 -8.10 31.84 10.56
C PHE A 188 -8.00 33.21 9.87
N LEU A 189 -6.95 33.41 9.08
CA LEU A 189 -6.62 34.72 8.50
C LEU A 189 -7.47 35.11 7.27
N PRO A 190 -7.76 34.22 6.29
CA PRO A 190 -8.56 34.58 5.13
C PRO A 190 -10.04 34.79 5.44
N LEU A 191 -10.72 35.61 4.62
CA LEU A 191 -12.18 35.70 4.65
C LEU A 191 -12.83 34.44 4.06
N PRO A 192 -13.88 33.88 4.68
CA PRO A 192 -14.60 32.76 4.10
C PRO A 192 -15.41 33.21 2.87
N LYS A 193 -15.25 32.51 1.75
CA LYS A 193 -16.09 32.62 0.55
C LYS A 193 -17.01 31.40 0.50
N LEU A 194 -18.29 31.62 0.82
CA LEU A 194 -19.27 30.53 0.89
C LEU A 194 -19.58 29.96 -0.50
N VAL A 195 -19.71 28.64 -0.58
CA VAL A 195 -20.18 27.94 -1.78
C VAL A 195 -21.13 26.79 -1.42
N SER A 196 -22.18 26.63 -2.21
CA SER A 196 -23.09 25.49 -2.06
C SER A 196 -22.39 24.18 -2.42
N LYS A 197 -22.67 23.11 -1.66
CA LYS A 197 -22.20 21.75 -1.97
C LYS A 197 -22.61 21.27 -3.37
N ASN A 198 -23.65 21.83 -3.98
CA ASN A 198 -24.08 21.44 -5.33
C ASN A 198 -23.24 22.09 -6.47
N GLN A 199 -22.42 23.09 -6.15
CA GLN A 199 -21.67 23.88 -7.11
C GLN A 199 -20.22 23.42 -7.27
N ILE A 200 -19.65 22.93 -6.18
CA ILE A 200 -18.27 22.48 -6.12
C ILE A 200 -18.23 21.19 -5.31
N HIS A 201 -17.48 20.22 -5.81
CA HIS A 201 -17.33 18.93 -5.15
C HIS A 201 -15.88 18.48 -5.24
N GLN A 202 -15.35 18.01 -4.12
CA GLN A 202 -14.06 17.34 -4.13
C GLN A 202 -14.27 15.85 -4.40
N ILE A 203 -13.66 15.35 -5.47
CA ILE A 203 -13.69 13.92 -5.83
C ILE A 203 -12.65 13.22 -4.97
N ASN A 204 -13.00 12.75 -3.78
CA ASN A 204 -12.05 12.09 -2.88
C ASN A 204 -12.14 10.56 -2.89
N THR A 205 -13.31 10.03 -3.21
CA THR A 205 -13.64 8.62 -3.17
C THR A 205 -14.28 8.16 -4.48
N PHE A 206 -14.30 6.84 -4.69
CA PHE A 206 -15.04 6.23 -5.80
C PHE A 206 -16.53 6.63 -5.75
N GLU A 207 -17.11 6.70 -4.55
CA GLU A 207 -18.49 7.12 -4.33
C GLU A 207 -18.72 8.58 -4.71
N ASP A 208 -17.77 9.48 -4.45
CA ASP A 208 -17.87 10.89 -4.87
C ASP A 208 -17.94 10.99 -6.40
N LEU A 209 -17.12 10.20 -7.11
CA LEU A 209 -17.19 10.14 -8.57
C LEU A 209 -18.53 9.58 -9.06
N ARG A 210 -19.02 8.50 -8.44
CA ARG A 210 -20.31 7.89 -8.78
C ARG A 210 -21.49 8.84 -8.62
N VAL A 211 -21.48 9.69 -7.60
CA VAL A 211 -22.54 10.69 -7.38
C VAL A 211 -22.55 11.76 -8.47
N ILE A 212 -21.38 12.13 -9.00
CA ILE A 212 -21.24 13.24 -9.95
C ILE A 212 -21.33 12.77 -11.40
N ASP A 213 -20.82 11.58 -11.70
CA ASP A 213 -20.84 10.99 -13.03
C ASP A 213 -20.92 9.46 -12.95
N GLU A 214 -22.14 8.95 -12.78
CA GLU A 214 -22.45 7.51 -12.72
C GLU A 214 -22.00 6.75 -13.99
N GLN A 215 -21.80 7.44 -15.11
CA GLN A 215 -21.41 6.85 -16.40
C GLN A 215 -19.91 6.95 -16.68
N SER A 216 -19.10 7.48 -15.74
CA SER A 216 -17.66 7.63 -15.93
C SER A 216 -17.00 6.29 -16.27
N GLU A 217 -16.16 6.26 -17.31
CA GLU A 217 -15.42 5.05 -17.73
C GLU A 217 -14.50 4.54 -16.60
N HIS A 218 -14.06 5.42 -15.71
CA HIS A 218 -13.28 5.03 -14.52
C HIS A 218 -14.09 4.24 -13.48
N LEU A 219 -15.42 4.32 -13.50
CA LEU A 219 -16.27 3.46 -12.66
C LEU A 219 -16.35 2.03 -13.20
N GLN A 220 -16.00 1.82 -14.48
CA GLN A 220 -15.94 0.52 -15.16
C GLN A 220 -14.54 -0.07 -15.07
N SER A 221 -14.08 -0.37 -13.85
CA SER A 221 -12.86 -1.14 -13.65
C SER A 221 -13.16 -2.63 -13.85
N ASP A 222 -12.27 -3.37 -14.54
CA ASP A 222 -12.32 -4.84 -14.64
C ASP A 222 -12.57 -5.52 -13.29
N ALA A 223 -12.05 -4.93 -12.20
CA ALA A 223 -12.26 -5.41 -10.84
C ALA A 223 -13.74 -5.34 -10.40
N ILE A 224 -14.43 -4.24 -10.70
CA ILE A 224 -15.86 -4.07 -10.38
C ILE A 224 -16.72 -5.01 -11.20
N ASP A 225 -16.40 -5.18 -12.48
CA ASP A 225 -17.08 -6.13 -13.36
C ASP A 225 -16.95 -7.57 -12.86
N ILE A 226 -15.74 -7.96 -12.43
CA ILE A 226 -15.48 -9.26 -11.85
C ILE A 226 -16.24 -9.43 -10.53
N ILE A 227 -16.30 -8.41 -9.67
CA ILE A 227 -17.10 -8.45 -8.44
C ILE A 227 -18.59 -8.66 -8.76
N CYS A 228 -19.15 -7.88 -9.68
CA CYS A 228 -20.55 -7.98 -10.10
C CYS A 228 -20.88 -9.38 -10.63
N LYS A 229 -20.02 -9.94 -11.48
CA LYS A 229 -20.17 -11.30 -12.03
C LYS A 229 -20.04 -12.37 -10.95
N SER A 230 -19.05 -12.25 -10.07
CA SER A 230 -18.72 -13.27 -9.07
C SER A 230 -19.75 -13.35 -7.94
N LEU A 231 -20.30 -12.21 -7.53
CA LEU A 231 -21.33 -12.13 -6.49
C LEU A 231 -22.76 -12.14 -7.06
N ASN A 232 -22.91 -12.10 -8.39
CA ASN A 232 -24.20 -11.97 -9.08
C ASN A 232 -25.00 -10.75 -8.60
N VAL A 233 -24.36 -9.57 -8.63
CA VAL A 233 -24.88 -8.28 -8.15
C VAL A 233 -24.65 -7.18 -9.19
N LYS A 234 -25.24 -6.00 -8.96
CA LYS A 234 -24.96 -4.81 -9.75
C LYS A 234 -23.91 -3.94 -9.07
N SER A 235 -23.28 -3.04 -9.83
CA SER A 235 -22.29 -2.09 -9.30
C SER A 235 -22.89 -1.16 -8.22
N GLU A 236 -24.19 -0.89 -8.30
CA GLU A 236 -24.97 -0.13 -7.31
C GLU A 236 -25.00 -0.81 -5.92
N ASP A 237 -24.92 -2.15 -5.88
CA ASP A 237 -24.95 -2.94 -4.65
C ASP A 237 -23.60 -2.96 -3.91
N ILE A 238 -22.55 -2.40 -4.53
CA ILE A 238 -21.19 -2.29 -3.99
C ILE A 238 -21.04 -0.92 -3.31
N SER A 239 -20.54 -0.94 -2.09
CA SER A 239 -20.37 0.26 -1.25
C SER A 239 -19.19 0.13 -0.30
N GLN A 240 -18.79 1.25 0.34
CA GLN A 240 -17.76 1.28 1.38
C GLN A 240 -16.41 0.71 0.90
N ILE A 241 -16.03 1.07 -0.33
CA ILE A 241 -14.74 0.65 -0.88
C ILE A 241 -13.63 1.36 -0.08
N THR A 242 -12.75 0.57 0.52
CA THR A 242 -11.63 1.08 1.34
C THR A 242 -10.37 0.32 0.98
N ALA A 243 -9.31 1.04 0.59
CA ALA A 243 -8.01 0.43 0.41
C ALA A 243 -7.55 -0.27 1.70
N LEU A 244 -7.08 -1.50 1.58
CA LEU A 244 -6.33 -2.15 2.66
C LEU A 244 -4.85 -1.78 2.51
N LYS A 245 -4.09 -1.82 3.60
CA LYS A 245 -2.65 -1.54 3.58
C LYS A 245 -2.00 -2.27 2.40
N LYS A 246 -1.15 -1.55 1.66
CA LYS A 246 -0.41 -2.09 0.51
C LYS A 246 0.42 -3.30 0.97
N GLY A 247 0.07 -4.50 0.50
CA GLY A 247 0.94 -5.66 0.61
C GLY A 247 2.11 -5.51 -0.37
N MET A 248 3.22 -6.20 -0.11
CA MET A 248 4.45 -6.08 -0.92
C MET A 248 4.30 -6.65 -2.34
N THR A 249 3.37 -7.57 -2.53
CA THR A 249 3.12 -8.32 -3.77
C THR A 249 1.74 -8.05 -4.37
N ASN A 250 0.84 -7.40 -3.63
CA ASN A 250 -0.57 -7.26 -4.00
C ASN A 250 -1.17 -5.92 -3.59
N ARG A 251 -2.07 -5.38 -4.43
CA ARG A 251 -2.94 -4.24 -4.11
C ARG A 251 -4.30 -4.80 -3.70
N SER A 252 -4.75 -4.47 -2.49
CA SER A 252 -6.00 -4.99 -1.95
C SER A 252 -6.93 -3.88 -1.51
N PHE A 253 -8.23 -4.05 -1.75
CA PHE A 253 -9.27 -3.20 -1.19
C PHE A 253 -10.41 -4.03 -0.61
N ARG A 254 -11.02 -3.49 0.44
CA ARG A 254 -12.22 -4.05 1.05
C ARG A 254 -13.44 -3.35 0.47
N PHE A 255 -14.53 -4.07 0.27
CA PHE A 255 -15.82 -3.51 -0.13
C PHE A 255 -16.96 -4.21 0.61
N THR A 256 -18.12 -3.56 0.68
CA THR A 256 -19.35 -4.10 1.28
C THR A 256 -20.36 -4.35 0.16
N CYS A 257 -20.95 -5.54 0.14
CA CYS A 257 -22.05 -5.92 -0.74
C CYS A 257 -23.10 -6.73 0.04
N HIS A 258 -24.37 -6.33 -0.03
CA HIS A 258 -25.48 -6.97 0.70
C HIS A 258 -25.20 -7.21 2.21
N ASN A 259 -24.66 -6.20 2.90
CA ASN A 259 -24.26 -6.22 4.33
C ASN A 259 -23.11 -7.20 4.69
N LYS A 260 -22.46 -7.81 3.70
CA LYS A 260 -21.22 -8.59 3.90
C LYS A 260 -20.02 -7.82 3.38
N LYS A 261 -18.87 -7.99 4.04
CA LYS A 261 -17.60 -7.41 3.63
C LYS A 261 -16.79 -8.45 2.87
N TYR A 262 -16.10 -8.00 1.84
CA TYR A 262 -15.25 -8.79 0.97
C TYR A 262 -13.93 -8.07 0.76
N ILE A 263 -12.90 -8.82 0.39
CA ILE A 263 -11.60 -8.31 -0.03
C ILE A 263 -11.41 -8.64 -1.50
N MET A 264 -11.10 -7.63 -2.30
CA MET A 264 -10.57 -7.79 -3.65
C MET A 264 -9.05 -7.63 -3.60
N ARG A 265 -8.33 -8.62 -4.11
CA ARG A 265 -6.88 -8.63 -4.27
C ARG A 265 -6.54 -8.62 -5.75
N ILE A 266 -5.70 -7.67 -6.12
CA ILE A 266 -5.18 -7.46 -7.47
C ILE A 266 -3.66 -7.61 -7.40
N PRO A 267 -3.03 -8.47 -8.21
CA PRO A 267 -1.57 -8.61 -8.22
C PRO A 267 -0.86 -7.28 -8.49
N GLY A 268 0.30 -7.07 -7.86
CA GLY A 268 1.13 -5.90 -8.12
C GLY A 268 1.87 -5.98 -9.45
N GLU A 269 2.12 -4.84 -10.10
CA GLU A 269 2.98 -4.76 -11.28
C GLU A 269 4.36 -5.39 -11.04
N GLY A 270 4.86 -6.16 -12.01
CA GLY A 270 6.19 -6.79 -11.95
C GLY A 270 6.30 -8.01 -11.05
N THR A 271 5.19 -8.53 -10.52
CA THR A 271 5.18 -9.74 -9.67
C THR A 271 5.06 -11.04 -10.44
N ASP A 272 4.85 -10.99 -11.76
CA ASP A 272 4.73 -12.17 -12.63
C ASP A 272 6.01 -13.02 -12.69
N LEU A 273 7.17 -12.40 -12.44
CA LEU A 273 8.46 -13.09 -12.34
C LEU A 273 8.64 -13.83 -11.01
N LEU A 274 7.83 -13.50 -10.00
CA LEU A 274 8.00 -13.98 -8.63
C LEU A 274 6.93 -15.00 -8.23
N ILE A 275 5.71 -14.86 -8.76
CA ILE A 275 4.56 -15.66 -8.35
C ILE A 275 3.85 -16.23 -9.57
N ASN A 276 3.64 -17.54 -9.58
CA ASN A 276 2.87 -18.22 -10.61
C ASN A 276 1.39 -18.29 -10.21
N ARG A 277 0.55 -17.54 -10.93
CA ARG A 277 -0.90 -17.41 -10.64
C ARG A 277 -1.69 -18.69 -10.84
N ARG A 278 -1.23 -19.56 -11.74
CA ARG A 278 -1.84 -20.87 -11.97
C ARG A 278 -1.54 -21.82 -10.82
N GLU A 279 -0.31 -21.78 -10.31
CA GLU A 279 0.10 -22.56 -9.13
C GLU A 279 -0.69 -22.12 -7.89
N GLU A 280 -0.80 -20.80 -7.62
CA GLU A 280 -1.62 -20.27 -6.51
C GLU A 280 -3.08 -20.76 -6.61
N ALA A 281 -3.69 -20.71 -7.80
CA ALA A 281 -5.06 -21.17 -8.01
C ALA A 281 -5.24 -22.68 -7.76
N GLU A 282 -4.27 -23.51 -8.17
CA GLU A 282 -4.31 -24.95 -7.90
C GLU A 282 -4.13 -25.27 -6.40
N VAL A 283 -3.32 -24.49 -5.67
CA VAL A 283 -3.24 -24.59 -4.21
C VAL A 283 -4.60 -24.31 -3.57
N TYR A 284 -5.25 -23.20 -3.92
CA TYR A 284 -6.56 -22.86 -3.36
C TYR A 284 -7.62 -23.91 -3.67
N LYS A 285 -7.56 -24.53 -4.85
CA LYS A 285 -8.44 -25.64 -5.23
C LYS A 285 -8.18 -26.90 -4.40
N ALA A 286 -6.93 -27.21 -4.08
CA ALA A 286 -6.57 -28.30 -3.17
C ALA A 286 -7.07 -28.04 -1.73
N LEU A 287 -7.04 -26.78 -1.29
CA LEU A 287 -7.48 -26.35 0.04
C LEU A 287 -9.00 -26.19 0.18
N ALA A 288 -9.76 -26.08 -0.92
CA ALA A 288 -11.18 -25.68 -0.91
C ALA A 288 -12.11 -26.55 -0.03
N LYS A 289 -11.74 -27.81 0.25
CA LYS A 289 -12.53 -28.72 1.10
C LYS A 289 -12.15 -28.65 2.59
N TYR A 290 -11.09 -27.93 2.91
CA TYR A 290 -10.52 -27.85 4.23
C TYR A 290 -10.68 -26.45 4.78
N GLN A 291 -11.10 -26.35 6.04
CA GLN A 291 -11.25 -25.08 6.74
C GLN A 291 -9.88 -24.56 7.21
N ILE A 292 -8.96 -24.32 6.28
CA ILE A 292 -7.57 -23.90 6.55
C ILE A 292 -7.34 -22.48 6.07
N SER A 293 -7.77 -22.16 4.85
CA SER A 293 -7.50 -20.88 4.21
C SER A 293 -8.65 -19.88 4.38
N ASP A 294 -8.50 -18.69 3.81
CA ASP A 294 -9.58 -17.72 3.64
C ASP A 294 -10.69 -18.26 2.70
N ASP A 295 -11.91 -17.76 2.88
CA ASP A 295 -13.05 -18.24 2.11
C ASP A 295 -13.07 -17.56 0.72
N ILE A 296 -12.61 -18.31 -0.28
CA ILE A 296 -12.45 -17.84 -1.67
C ILE A 296 -13.81 -17.82 -2.40
N ILE A 297 -14.17 -16.64 -2.91
CA ILE A 297 -15.34 -16.46 -3.78
C ILE A 297 -14.95 -16.57 -5.25
N TYR A 298 -13.80 -16.01 -5.60
CA TYR A 298 -13.29 -15.97 -6.96
C TYR A 298 -11.77 -15.98 -6.95
N ILE A 299 -11.16 -16.71 -7.87
CA ILE A 299 -9.73 -16.64 -8.17
C ILE A 299 -9.54 -16.88 -9.66
N ASN A 300 -8.72 -16.04 -10.30
CA ASN A 300 -8.42 -16.15 -11.72
C ASN A 300 -6.97 -16.61 -11.91
N PRO A 301 -6.74 -17.77 -12.56
CA PRO A 301 -5.40 -18.35 -12.72
C PRO A 301 -4.54 -17.60 -13.76
N ASP A 302 -5.13 -16.75 -14.60
CA ASP A 302 -4.40 -16.05 -15.67
C ASP A 302 -3.99 -14.64 -15.25
N ASN A 303 -4.87 -13.87 -14.59
CA ASN A 303 -4.56 -12.50 -14.15
C ASN A 303 -4.36 -12.36 -12.63
N GLY A 304 -4.54 -13.42 -11.85
CA GLY A 304 -4.32 -13.45 -10.40
C GLY A 304 -5.33 -12.67 -9.56
N TYR A 305 -6.43 -12.18 -10.15
CA TYR A 305 -7.48 -11.49 -9.40
C TYR A 305 -8.16 -12.45 -8.43
N LYS A 306 -8.37 -12.02 -7.19
CA LYS A 306 -8.94 -12.84 -6.13
C LYS A 306 -9.97 -12.06 -5.30
N ILE A 307 -11.11 -12.68 -5.02
CA ILE A 307 -12.14 -12.16 -4.10
C ILE A 307 -12.32 -13.14 -2.96
N THR A 308 -12.22 -12.65 -1.73
CA THR A 308 -12.44 -13.45 -0.51
C THR A 308 -13.46 -12.80 0.42
N GLU A 309 -14.15 -13.60 1.23
CA GLU A 309 -14.99 -13.06 2.31
C GLU A 309 -14.10 -12.48 3.42
N PHE A 310 -14.48 -11.31 3.95
CA PHE A 310 -13.72 -10.66 5.02
C PHE A 310 -13.98 -11.38 6.35
N LEU A 311 -12.91 -11.81 7.02
CA LEU A 311 -13.00 -12.39 8.36
C LEU A 311 -13.16 -11.28 9.41
N TYR A 312 -14.34 -11.22 10.02
CA TYR A 312 -14.65 -10.25 11.07
C TYR A 312 -13.94 -10.61 12.37
N GLU A 313 -13.47 -9.59 13.11
CA GLU A 313 -12.86 -9.75 14.44
C GLU A 313 -11.62 -10.66 14.46
N ALA A 314 -11.03 -10.92 13.29
CA ALA A 314 -9.76 -11.60 13.16
C ALA A 314 -8.63 -10.74 13.73
N ARG A 315 -7.70 -11.40 14.42
CA ARG A 315 -6.40 -10.83 14.81
C ARG A 315 -5.27 -11.75 14.35
N ASN A 316 -4.10 -11.19 14.17
CA ASN A 316 -2.89 -11.95 13.87
C ASN A 316 -2.39 -12.70 15.12
N CYS A 317 -1.50 -13.67 14.92
CA CYS A 317 -0.78 -14.34 16.00
C CYS A 317 0.07 -13.33 16.79
N ASP A 318 -0.08 -13.29 18.12
CA ASP A 318 0.85 -12.58 18.99
C ASP A 318 2.02 -13.48 19.35
N VAL A 319 3.20 -13.19 18.79
CA VAL A 319 4.41 -13.99 19.02
C VAL A 319 4.88 -13.97 20.49
N GLY A 320 4.50 -12.95 21.27
CA GLY A 320 4.77 -12.89 22.71
C GLY A 320 3.82 -13.74 23.55
N ASN A 321 2.76 -14.28 22.94
CA ASN A 321 1.75 -15.09 23.61
C ASN A 321 1.93 -16.58 23.30
N LYS A 322 2.45 -17.34 24.29
CA LYS A 322 2.67 -18.78 24.16
C LYS A 322 1.42 -19.57 23.74
N ASN A 323 0.23 -19.14 24.15
CA ASN A 323 -1.02 -19.81 23.78
C ASN A 323 -1.32 -19.65 22.28
N ASP A 324 -0.99 -18.50 21.70
CA ASP A 324 -1.13 -18.28 20.26
C ASP A 324 -0.13 -19.12 19.47
N LEU A 325 1.11 -19.24 19.94
CA LEU A 325 2.13 -20.10 19.34
C LEU A 325 1.67 -21.56 19.30
N VAL A 326 1.15 -22.09 20.42
CA VAL A 326 0.60 -23.46 20.49
C VAL A 326 -0.52 -23.64 19.48
N LYS A 327 -1.48 -22.71 19.45
CA LYS A 327 -2.61 -22.73 18.52
C LYS A 327 -2.18 -22.71 17.05
N CYS A 328 -1.25 -21.83 16.69
CA CYS A 328 -0.77 -21.71 15.32
C CYS A 328 0.01 -22.94 14.88
N MET A 329 0.88 -23.48 15.74
CA MET A 329 1.63 -24.70 15.45
C MET A 329 0.73 -25.94 15.40
N ASP A 330 -0.30 -26.01 16.24
CA ASP A 330 -1.31 -27.08 16.16
C ASP A 330 -2.09 -27.03 14.84
N LYS A 331 -2.45 -25.82 14.38
CA LYS A 331 -3.09 -25.61 13.08
C LYS A 331 -2.18 -26.02 11.94
N LEU A 332 -0.92 -25.56 11.96
CA LEU A 332 0.09 -25.85 10.95
C LEU A 332 0.41 -27.35 10.88
N ARG A 333 0.62 -28.00 12.04
CA ARG A 333 0.80 -29.46 12.15
C ARG A 333 -0.41 -30.22 11.61
N SER A 334 -1.63 -29.78 11.93
CA SER A 334 -2.85 -30.41 11.44
C SER A 334 -3.00 -30.28 9.93
N PHE A 335 -2.58 -29.15 9.36
CA PHE A 335 -2.50 -28.94 7.91
C PHE A 335 -1.49 -29.90 7.26
N HIS A 336 -0.25 -29.98 7.76
CA HIS A 336 0.77 -30.88 7.20
C HIS A 336 0.34 -32.36 7.22
N LYS A 337 -0.39 -32.79 8.25
CA LYS A 337 -0.95 -34.15 8.37
C LYS A 337 -2.01 -34.50 7.32
N LEU A 338 -2.53 -33.52 6.57
CA LEU A 338 -3.44 -33.80 5.46
C LEU A 338 -2.71 -34.35 4.24
N GLU A 339 -1.38 -34.20 4.18
CA GLU A 339 -0.52 -34.71 3.10
C GLU A 339 -1.05 -34.33 1.71
N LEU A 340 -1.52 -33.08 1.56
CA LEU A 340 -2.05 -32.58 0.30
C LEU A 340 -0.93 -32.50 -0.74
N VAL A 341 -1.30 -32.68 -2.01
CA VAL A 341 -0.37 -32.71 -3.14
C VAL A 341 -0.82 -31.75 -4.23
N VAL A 342 0.14 -31.04 -4.82
CA VAL A 342 0.01 -30.20 -6.01
C VAL A 342 1.16 -30.52 -6.98
N ASP A 343 1.04 -30.09 -8.24
CA ASP A 343 1.96 -30.48 -9.32
C ASP A 343 3.27 -29.65 -9.37
N HIS A 344 3.45 -28.68 -8.47
CA HIS A 344 4.62 -27.81 -8.41
C HIS A 344 5.34 -27.88 -7.06
N ARG A 345 6.64 -27.64 -7.09
CA ARG A 345 7.54 -27.73 -5.92
C ARG A 345 8.22 -26.39 -5.66
N PHE A 346 8.43 -26.05 -4.39
CA PHE A 346 9.25 -24.89 -4.05
C PHE A 346 10.72 -25.30 -3.86
N ASP A 347 11.60 -24.87 -4.77
CA ASP A 347 13.05 -25.14 -4.69
C ASP A 347 13.80 -24.00 -4.00
N ILE A 348 14.06 -24.14 -2.70
CA ILE A 348 14.76 -23.13 -1.87
C ILE A 348 16.11 -22.74 -2.48
N PHE A 349 16.94 -23.72 -2.84
CA PHE A 349 18.29 -23.45 -3.36
C PHE A 349 18.24 -22.88 -4.78
N GLY A 350 17.31 -23.37 -5.61
CA GLY A 350 17.05 -22.78 -6.92
C GLY A 350 16.60 -21.32 -6.83
N GLN A 351 15.74 -21.00 -5.85
CA GLN A 351 15.27 -19.63 -5.62
C GLN A 351 16.39 -18.70 -5.12
N ILE A 352 17.31 -19.16 -4.27
CA ILE A 352 18.51 -18.38 -3.89
C ILE A 352 19.29 -17.98 -5.14
N LEU A 353 19.57 -18.95 -6.03
CA LEU A 353 20.31 -18.69 -7.27
C LEU A 353 19.54 -17.78 -8.22
N PHE A 354 18.20 -17.89 -8.27
CA PHE A 354 17.35 -17.02 -9.08
C PHE A 354 17.44 -15.57 -8.62
N TYR A 355 17.23 -15.27 -7.33
CA TYR A 355 17.33 -13.90 -6.82
C TYR A 355 18.74 -13.32 -6.98
N GLU A 356 19.77 -14.14 -6.83
CA GLU A 356 21.15 -13.74 -7.10
C GLU A 356 21.36 -13.30 -8.56
N GLN A 357 20.76 -14.00 -9.54
CA GLN A 357 20.83 -13.60 -10.95
C GLN A 357 20.16 -12.24 -11.21
N LEU A 358 19.11 -11.92 -10.46
CA LEU A 358 18.40 -10.64 -10.59
C LEU A 358 19.24 -9.43 -10.12
N ARG A 359 20.37 -9.64 -9.44
CA ARG A 359 21.33 -8.56 -9.12
C ARG A 359 22.09 -8.02 -10.34
N LEU A 360 21.96 -8.64 -11.53
CA LEU A 360 22.58 -8.20 -12.79
C LEU A 360 24.11 -8.02 -12.70
N GLY A 361 24.78 -8.87 -11.91
CA GLY A 361 26.23 -8.84 -11.74
C GLY A 361 26.75 -7.89 -10.67
N ASN A 362 25.86 -7.19 -9.94
CA ASN A 362 26.26 -6.45 -8.75
C ASN A 362 26.61 -7.40 -7.60
N SER A 363 27.67 -7.08 -6.85
CA SER A 363 28.02 -7.79 -5.62
C SER A 363 26.94 -7.61 -4.55
N SER A 364 26.79 -8.61 -3.68
CA SER A 364 25.91 -8.50 -2.52
C SER A 364 26.35 -7.37 -1.60
N VAL A 365 25.40 -6.73 -0.93
CA VAL A 365 25.65 -5.73 0.12
C VAL A 365 26.31 -6.35 1.36
N TYR A 366 26.25 -7.67 1.51
CA TYR A 366 26.86 -8.40 2.61
C TYR A 366 28.30 -8.83 2.24
N PRO A 367 29.34 -8.33 2.93
CA PRO A 367 30.73 -8.63 2.57
C PRO A 367 31.11 -10.11 2.69
N THR A 368 30.42 -10.86 3.56
CA THR A 368 30.67 -12.30 3.80
C THR A 368 29.82 -13.23 2.93
N TYR A 369 29.04 -12.68 1.98
CA TYR A 369 27.99 -13.41 1.25
C TYR A 369 28.48 -14.72 0.63
N GLU A 370 29.62 -14.69 -0.07
CA GLU A 370 30.15 -15.87 -0.77
C GLU A 370 30.50 -17.00 0.21
N ASN A 371 31.02 -16.67 1.40
CA ASN A 371 31.34 -17.67 2.41
C ASN A 371 30.06 -18.25 3.02
N VAL A 372 29.12 -17.40 3.43
CA VAL A 372 27.83 -17.84 3.99
C VAL A 372 27.04 -18.67 2.98
N LYS A 373 27.09 -18.31 1.69
CA LYS A 373 26.49 -19.11 0.62
C LYS A 373 27.11 -20.50 0.53
N VAL A 374 28.43 -20.62 0.58
CA VAL A 374 29.11 -21.93 0.59
C VAL A 374 28.65 -22.76 1.78
N ASP A 375 28.60 -22.16 2.97
CA ASP A 375 28.20 -22.82 4.21
C ASP A 375 26.74 -23.31 4.13
N VAL A 376 25.82 -22.44 3.70
CA VAL A 376 24.39 -22.76 3.52
C VAL A 376 24.20 -23.86 2.47
N PHE A 377 24.91 -23.81 1.34
CA PHE A 377 24.78 -24.83 0.29
C PHE A 377 25.35 -26.19 0.72
N ALA A 378 26.34 -26.21 1.62
CA ALA A 378 26.86 -27.45 2.19
C ALA A 378 25.81 -28.18 3.07
N LEU A 379 24.81 -27.47 3.61
CA LEU A 379 23.73 -28.08 4.40
C LEU A 379 22.74 -28.87 3.56
N LYS A 380 22.72 -28.69 2.23
CA LYS A 380 21.73 -29.29 1.33
C LYS A 380 21.68 -30.82 1.45
N GLU A 381 22.83 -31.48 1.49
CA GLU A 381 22.91 -32.94 1.61
C GLU A 381 22.34 -33.42 2.96
N TYR A 382 22.62 -32.68 4.04
CA TYR A 382 22.07 -32.99 5.35
C TYR A 382 20.55 -32.84 5.37
N ILE A 383 20.01 -31.77 4.78
CA ILE A 383 18.57 -31.56 4.65
C ILE A 383 17.93 -32.72 3.90
N GLU A 384 18.38 -33.00 2.67
CA GLU A 384 17.80 -34.02 1.79
C GLU A 384 17.81 -35.42 2.42
N LYS A 385 18.87 -35.75 3.17
CA LYS A 385 18.98 -37.04 3.88
C LYS A 385 17.92 -37.23 4.97
N HIS A 386 17.43 -36.14 5.58
CA HIS A 386 16.51 -36.18 6.72
C HIS A 386 15.09 -35.72 6.33
N VAL A 387 14.78 -35.53 5.04
CA VAL A 387 13.40 -35.35 4.56
C VAL A 387 12.67 -36.70 4.63
N GLU A 388 11.58 -36.77 5.39
CA GLU A 388 10.77 -37.99 5.50
C GLU A 388 9.67 -38.04 4.43
N SER A 389 9.01 -36.92 4.18
CA SER A 389 7.96 -36.77 3.17
C SER A 389 7.90 -35.33 2.67
N GLU A 390 7.52 -35.16 1.41
CA GLU A 390 7.17 -33.85 0.84
C GLU A 390 5.65 -33.75 0.75
N VAL A 391 5.10 -32.67 1.30
CA VAL A 391 3.67 -32.35 1.28
C VAL A 391 3.49 -30.93 0.77
N LEU A 392 2.25 -30.52 0.49
CA LEU A 392 1.95 -29.11 0.28
C LEU A 392 2.33 -28.33 1.54
N THR A 393 3.17 -27.32 1.38
CA THR A 393 3.62 -26.39 2.42
C THR A 393 3.21 -24.98 2.05
N HIS A 394 3.08 -24.12 3.06
CA HIS A 394 2.73 -22.72 2.86
C HIS A 394 3.90 -21.92 2.27
N ILE A 395 5.13 -22.26 2.64
CA ILE A 395 6.40 -21.56 2.32
C ILE A 395 6.50 -20.15 2.95
N ASP A 396 5.38 -19.49 3.24
CA ASP A 396 5.32 -18.19 3.89
C ASP A 396 4.49 -18.23 5.19
N ALA A 397 4.70 -19.27 6.02
CA ALA A 397 3.94 -19.51 7.25
C ALA A 397 4.33 -18.54 8.39
N VAL A 398 4.19 -17.24 8.16
CA VAL A 398 4.59 -16.17 9.07
C VAL A 398 3.49 -15.85 10.08
N PRO A 399 3.81 -15.29 11.27
CA PRO A 399 2.80 -14.98 12.30
C PRO A 399 1.62 -14.12 11.79
N ASP A 400 1.89 -13.19 10.88
CA ASP A 400 0.88 -12.31 10.29
C ASP A 400 -0.09 -13.06 9.37
N ASN A 401 0.29 -14.20 8.82
CA ASN A 401 -0.58 -15.01 7.98
C ASN A 401 -1.50 -15.94 8.79
N PHE A 402 -1.32 -16.03 10.12
CA PHE A 402 -2.26 -16.73 11.00
C PHE A 402 -3.32 -15.76 11.53
N LEU A 403 -4.56 -15.95 11.07
CA LEU A 403 -5.72 -15.23 11.55
C LEU A 403 -6.47 -16.06 12.58
N ILE A 404 -6.53 -15.56 13.81
CA ILE A 404 -7.26 -16.14 14.92
C ILE A 404 -8.59 -15.39 15.06
N VAL A 405 -9.69 -16.10 14.91
CA VAL A 405 -11.06 -15.58 15.00
C VAL A 405 -11.76 -16.26 16.16
N GLU A 406 -12.37 -15.48 17.07
CA GLU A 406 -13.23 -16.04 18.10
C GLU A 406 -14.69 -15.90 17.67
N LYS A 407 -15.38 -17.03 17.47
CA LYS A 407 -16.78 -17.06 17.05
C LYS A 407 -17.60 -17.99 17.93
N ASP A 408 -18.62 -17.46 18.58
CA ASP A 408 -19.54 -18.21 19.45
C ASP A 408 -18.80 -19.03 20.54
N GLY A 409 -17.70 -18.48 21.08
CA GLY A 409 -16.86 -19.14 22.08
C GLY A 409 -15.99 -20.28 21.55
N LYS A 410 -15.87 -20.43 20.22
CA LYS A 410 -14.92 -21.32 19.55
C LYS A 410 -13.95 -20.50 18.72
N GLU A 411 -12.67 -20.81 18.86
CA GLU A 411 -11.64 -20.18 18.05
C GLU A 411 -11.49 -20.94 16.72
N ASP A 412 -11.58 -20.21 15.62
CA ASP A 412 -11.24 -20.67 14.27
C ASP A 412 -9.93 -19.99 13.85
N ILE A 413 -8.97 -20.79 13.39
CA ILE A 413 -7.66 -20.30 12.96
C ILE A 413 -7.55 -20.55 11.47
N ARG A 414 -7.30 -19.49 10.71
CA ARG A 414 -7.05 -19.54 9.27
C ARG A 414 -5.62 -19.16 8.98
N LEU A 415 -5.01 -19.87 8.04
CA LEU A 415 -3.71 -19.54 7.47
C LEU A 415 -3.96 -18.97 6.07
N ILE A 416 -3.55 -17.72 5.83
CA ILE A 416 -3.86 -16.98 4.60
C ILE A 416 -2.59 -16.69 3.78
N ASP A 417 -2.79 -16.23 2.54
CA ASP A 417 -1.73 -15.80 1.61
C ASP A 417 -0.81 -16.91 1.08
N TRP A 418 -1.41 -17.85 0.34
CA TRP A 418 -0.78 -19.06 -0.20
C TRP A 418 0.03 -18.84 -1.49
N GLU A 419 0.55 -17.65 -1.74
CA GLU A 419 1.12 -17.28 -3.05
C GLU A 419 2.46 -17.97 -3.38
N TYR A 420 3.22 -18.38 -2.36
CA TYR A 420 4.48 -19.14 -2.51
C TYR A 420 4.33 -20.63 -2.28
N ALA A 421 3.13 -21.08 -1.90
CA ALA A 421 2.90 -22.45 -1.47
C ALA A 421 3.24 -23.47 -2.56
N GLY A 422 3.80 -24.61 -2.15
CA GLY A 422 4.22 -25.68 -3.07
C GLY A 422 4.66 -26.93 -2.32
N MET A 423 4.98 -27.99 -3.05
CA MET A 423 5.50 -29.22 -2.45
C MET A 423 6.87 -28.97 -1.78
N GLN A 424 7.01 -29.34 -0.51
CA GLN A 424 8.27 -29.30 0.25
C GLN A 424 8.19 -30.16 1.53
N ASP A 425 9.31 -30.33 2.23
CA ASP A 425 9.35 -30.80 3.61
C ASP A 425 8.56 -29.86 4.54
N PRO A 426 7.57 -30.34 5.31
CA PRO A 426 6.74 -29.51 6.19
C PRO A 426 7.52 -28.75 7.26
N HIS A 427 8.76 -29.16 7.55
CA HIS A 427 9.60 -28.50 8.54
C HIS A 427 10.10 -27.13 8.07
N VAL A 428 10.03 -26.84 6.76
CA VAL A 428 10.33 -25.51 6.22
C VAL A 428 9.40 -24.45 6.79
N ASP A 429 8.11 -24.75 6.95
CA ASP A 429 7.13 -23.77 7.46
C ASP A 429 7.40 -23.39 8.93
N VAL A 430 7.95 -24.32 9.72
CA VAL A 430 8.40 -24.04 11.09
C VAL A 430 9.61 -23.10 11.08
N ALA A 431 10.57 -23.35 10.20
CA ALA A 431 11.73 -22.46 10.01
C ALA A 431 11.31 -21.06 9.54
N MET A 432 10.36 -20.99 8.61
CA MET A 432 9.78 -19.75 8.08
C MET A 432 9.10 -18.93 9.17
N PHE A 433 8.30 -19.57 10.04
CA PHE A 433 7.70 -18.88 11.19
C PHE A 433 8.78 -18.25 12.08
N CYS A 434 9.83 -19.01 12.43
CA CYS A 434 10.92 -18.55 13.29
C CYS A 434 11.63 -17.31 12.75
N ILE A 435 12.04 -17.32 11.48
CA ILE A 435 12.84 -16.22 10.90
C ILE A 435 12.02 -14.94 10.72
N TYR A 436 10.69 -15.03 10.53
CA TYR A 436 9.82 -13.85 10.44
C TYR A 436 9.41 -13.32 11.81
N ALA A 437 9.28 -14.20 12.80
CA ALA A 437 9.04 -13.81 14.19
C ALA A 437 10.28 -13.19 14.85
N LEU A 438 11.44 -13.20 14.18
CA LEU A 438 12.73 -12.71 14.68
C LEU A 438 13.15 -13.40 15.98
N PHE A 439 12.85 -14.70 16.10
CA PHE A 439 13.13 -15.49 17.28
C PHE A 439 14.63 -15.68 17.53
N SER A 440 15.01 -15.55 18.80
CA SER A 440 16.29 -16.02 19.32
C SER A 440 16.35 -17.54 19.25
N ARG A 441 17.55 -18.12 19.37
CA ARG A 441 17.74 -19.58 19.37
C ARG A 441 16.88 -20.30 20.41
N GLN A 442 16.74 -19.74 21.60
CA GLN A 442 15.89 -20.33 22.64
C GLN A 442 14.41 -20.36 22.20
N GLU A 443 13.91 -19.27 21.62
CA GLU A 443 12.53 -19.19 21.14
C GLU A 443 12.29 -20.12 19.94
N VAL A 444 13.28 -20.27 19.06
CA VAL A 444 13.27 -21.28 17.98
C VAL A 444 13.13 -22.68 18.57
N ASP A 445 13.93 -23.01 19.60
CA ASP A 445 13.85 -24.33 20.22
C ASP A 445 12.50 -24.60 20.87
N GLU A 446 11.95 -23.60 21.55
CA GLU A 446 10.61 -23.66 22.14
C GLU A 446 9.52 -23.84 21.07
N LEU A 447 9.59 -23.14 19.93
CA LEU A 447 8.61 -23.29 18.86
C LEU A 447 8.67 -24.67 18.21
N ILE A 448 9.89 -25.20 17.98
CA ILE A 448 10.09 -26.57 17.48
C ILE A 448 9.43 -27.54 18.47
N ASP A 449 9.68 -27.40 19.77
CA ASP A 449 9.07 -28.29 20.76
C ASP A 449 7.55 -28.19 20.79
N ILE A 450 6.99 -26.99 20.60
CA ILE A 450 5.54 -26.80 20.47
C ILE A 450 5.02 -27.55 19.25
N TYR A 451 5.66 -27.41 18.08
CA TYR A 451 5.22 -28.09 16.86
C TYR A 451 5.27 -29.62 17.01
N PHE A 452 6.34 -30.18 17.57
CA PHE A 452 6.49 -31.64 17.74
C PHE A 452 5.93 -32.19 19.06
N GLU A 453 5.21 -31.38 19.84
CA GLU A 453 4.68 -31.76 21.15
C GLU A 453 5.76 -32.32 22.11
N GLY A 454 6.97 -31.74 22.05
CA GLY A 454 8.13 -32.11 22.85
C GLY A 454 8.83 -33.40 22.44
N LYS A 455 8.54 -33.94 21.24
CA LYS A 455 9.07 -35.23 20.76
C LYS A 455 10.09 -35.12 19.61
N THR A 456 10.66 -33.93 19.41
CA THR A 456 11.71 -33.70 18.40
C THR A 456 12.99 -34.47 18.72
N THR A 457 13.58 -35.09 17.70
CA THR A 457 14.96 -35.61 17.77
C THR A 457 15.97 -34.51 17.44
N GLU A 458 17.20 -34.65 17.92
CA GLU A 458 18.26 -33.68 17.62
C GLU A 458 18.54 -33.55 16.12
N GLU A 459 18.49 -34.66 15.37
CA GLU A 459 18.68 -34.66 13.92
C GLU A 459 17.61 -33.81 13.20
N ILE A 460 16.34 -33.92 13.61
CA ILE A 460 15.25 -33.13 13.05
C ILE A 460 15.36 -31.65 13.45
N ARG A 461 15.81 -31.36 14.68
CA ARG A 461 16.09 -29.99 15.11
C ARG A 461 17.18 -29.35 14.26
N MET A 462 18.28 -30.06 14.04
CA MET A 462 19.37 -29.60 13.18
C MET A 462 18.93 -29.43 11.72
N LYS A 463 18.01 -30.28 11.22
CA LYS A 463 17.39 -30.08 9.90
C LYS A 463 16.60 -28.77 9.84
N ILE A 464 15.82 -28.45 10.87
CA ILE A 464 15.09 -27.17 10.95
C ILE A 464 16.05 -25.99 11.03
N TYR A 465 17.14 -26.11 11.79
CA TYR A 465 18.20 -25.09 11.81
C TYR A 465 18.83 -24.90 10.42
N ALA A 466 19.03 -25.98 9.68
CA ALA A 466 19.53 -25.90 8.30
C ALA A 466 18.53 -25.18 7.38
N TYR A 467 17.22 -25.41 7.54
CA TYR A 467 16.18 -24.63 6.85
C TYR A 467 16.16 -23.16 7.27
N ILE A 468 16.36 -22.84 8.55
CA ILE A 468 16.49 -21.45 9.03
C ILE A 468 17.65 -20.76 8.30
N ALA A 469 18.80 -21.44 8.16
CA ALA A 469 19.94 -20.89 7.45
C ALA A 469 19.64 -20.69 5.95
N ALA A 470 19.08 -21.70 5.30
CA ALA A 470 18.76 -21.66 3.87
C ALA A 470 17.69 -20.59 3.54
N CYS A 471 16.62 -20.52 4.34
CA CYS A 471 15.57 -19.53 4.17
C CYS A 471 16.06 -18.11 4.52
N GLY A 472 16.90 -17.96 5.55
CA GLY A 472 17.54 -16.67 5.85
C GLY A 472 18.37 -16.15 4.67
N LEU A 473 19.11 -17.04 3.98
CA LEU A 473 19.85 -16.65 2.78
C LEU A 473 18.90 -16.34 1.62
N LEU A 474 17.85 -17.13 1.42
CA LEU A 474 16.83 -16.89 0.38
C LEU A 474 16.18 -15.51 0.52
N TRP A 475 15.68 -15.18 1.71
CA TRP A 475 14.92 -13.95 1.92
C TRP A 475 15.82 -12.72 2.05
N SER A 476 17.09 -12.87 2.44
CA SER A 476 18.07 -11.78 2.31
C SER A 476 18.36 -11.46 0.83
N ASN A 477 18.50 -12.46 -0.04
CA ASN A 477 18.61 -12.25 -1.49
C ASN A 477 17.35 -11.57 -2.07
N TRP A 478 16.15 -11.99 -1.65
CA TRP A 478 14.90 -11.35 -2.03
C TRP A 478 14.86 -9.88 -1.60
N CYS A 479 15.31 -9.57 -0.37
CA CYS A 479 15.41 -8.20 0.13
C CYS A 479 16.36 -7.34 -0.72
N GLU A 480 17.54 -7.88 -1.10
CA GLU A 480 18.47 -7.17 -1.98
C GLU A 480 17.83 -6.85 -3.33
N TYR A 481 17.17 -7.83 -3.96
CA TYR A 481 16.45 -7.60 -5.21
C TYR A 481 15.40 -6.49 -5.06
N LYS A 482 14.60 -6.51 -4.00
CA LYS A 482 13.59 -5.48 -3.75
C LYS A 482 14.20 -4.10 -3.46
N SER A 483 15.37 -4.04 -2.82
CA SER A 483 16.10 -2.79 -2.63
C SER A 483 16.51 -2.17 -3.97
N THR A 484 16.87 -2.98 -4.98
CA THR A 484 17.13 -2.46 -6.34
C THR A 484 15.90 -1.83 -7.00
N LEU A 485 14.69 -2.17 -6.54
CA LEU A 485 13.43 -1.58 -6.97
C LEU A 485 12.98 -0.39 -6.09
N GLY A 486 13.84 0.07 -5.17
CA GLY A 486 13.56 1.20 -4.27
C GLY A 486 12.71 0.85 -3.04
N VAL A 487 12.62 -0.43 -2.66
CA VAL A 487 11.90 -0.88 -1.45
C VAL A 487 12.89 -1.37 -0.40
N GLU A 488 12.89 -0.74 0.78
CA GLU A 488 13.80 -1.09 1.88
C GLU A 488 13.07 -1.79 3.05
N PHE A 489 13.73 -2.80 3.63
CA PHE A 489 13.19 -3.60 4.75
C PHE A 489 13.97 -3.44 6.07
N GLY A 490 14.96 -2.54 6.10
CA GLY A 490 15.72 -2.20 7.30
C GLY A 490 16.20 -3.42 8.10
N ASN A 491 15.79 -3.48 9.38
CA ASN A 491 16.22 -4.51 10.32
C ASN A 491 15.86 -5.94 9.90
N TYR A 492 14.76 -6.14 9.16
CA TYR A 492 14.34 -7.48 8.71
C TYR A 492 15.38 -8.09 7.78
N SER A 493 15.83 -7.34 6.76
CA SER A 493 16.82 -7.80 5.79
C SER A 493 18.15 -8.21 6.46
N ILE A 494 18.60 -7.44 7.45
CA ILE A 494 19.82 -7.75 8.22
C ILE A 494 19.62 -9.01 9.07
N ALA A 495 18.45 -9.19 9.69
CA ALA A 495 18.15 -10.36 10.50
C ALA A 495 18.16 -11.66 9.67
N GLN A 496 17.56 -11.65 8.47
CA GLN A 496 17.55 -12.82 7.58
C GLN A 496 18.98 -13.29 7.24
N TYR A 497 19.86 -12.36 6.89
CA TYR A 497 21.25 -12.70 6.59
C TYR A 497 22.00 -13.22 7.83
N LYS A 498 21.71 -12.69 9.03
CA LYS A 498 22.28 -13.21 10.28
C LYS A 498 21.82 -14.63 10.60
N TYR A 499 20.55 -14.96 10.34
CA TYR A 499 20.09 -16.35 10.46
C TYR A 499 20.88 -17.29 9.55
N ALA A 500 21.13 -16.87 8.31
CA ALA A 500 21.96 -17.63 7.38
C ALA A 500 23.36 -17.89 7.94
N GLU A 501 24.02 -16.86 8.44
CA GLU A 501 25.39 -16.94 8.98
C GLU A 501 25.47 -17.78 10.26
N GLU A 502 24.61 -17.51 11.26
CA GLU A 502 24.68 -18.19 12.55
C GLU A 502 24.27 -19.65 12.47
N TYR A 503 23.13 -19.95 11.82
CA TYR A 503 22.58 -21.30 11.81
C TYR A 503 23.33 -22.23 10.86
N SER A 504 23.93 -21.70 9.78
CA SER A 504 24.79 -22.54 8.93
C SER A 504 26.01 -23.03 9.69
N GLN A 505 26.69 -22.16 10.42
CA GLN A 505 27.83 -22.54 11.25
C GLN A 505 27.44 -23.53 12.34
N LEU A 506 26.32 -23.32 13.04
CA LEU A 506 25.82 -24.25 14.07
C LEU A 506 25.58 -25.66 13.52
N VAL A 507 24.98 -25.78 12.34
CA VAL A 507 24.72 -27.09 11.73
C VAL A 507 26.00 -27.71 11.18
N LEU A 508 26.89 -26.91 10.58
CA LEU A 508 28.20 -27.38 10.10
C LEU A 508 29.05 -27.96 11.23
N ASP A 509 29.07 -27.30 12.40
CA ASP A 509 29.76 -27.79 13.59
C ASP A 509 29.18 -29.11 14.12
N TYR A 510 27.88 -29.34 13.92
CA TYR A 510 27.20 -30.57 14.32
C TYR A 510 27.47 -31.75 13.37
N ILE A 511 27.56 -31.49 12.06
CA ILE A 511 27.76 -32.53 11.05
C ILE A 511 29.23 -32.89 10.79
N SER A 512 30.16 -32.04 11.27
CA SER A 512 31.61 -32.25 11.21
C SER A 512 32.09 -33.26 12.25
#